data_AF-A0A4Z0GMV0-F1
#
_entry.id   AF-A0A4Z0GMV0-F1
#
_cell.length_a   1.000
_cell.length_b   1.000
_cell.length_c   1.000
_cell.angle_alpha   90.00
_cell.angle_beta   90.00
_cell.angle_gamma   90.00
#
_symmetry.space_group_name_H-M   'P 1'
#
loop_
_entity.id
_entity.type
_entity.pdbx_description
1 polymer ?
#
loop_
_entity_poly.entity_id
_entity_poly.type
_entity_poly.pdbx_seq_one_letter_code
_entity_poly.pdbx_strand_id
1 'polypeptide(L)'
;MLKNRKAFWFWLVLIVLMIVLIYRGSAMPYSQQDIQPFLKAHFQWTSETFPHIHFDYGGQLVTSDDPYAFFEFVVRKASHVFEYALLTFMLINLFMTTVTPRILCYLCGPAVALCYSMFDEWHQTFIPGRTGHLIDALTFDLSGMIAAMILVFLLDVYVRLLYTGSDHPRHARIMSEAGEQR
;
A
#
# COMPACT_ATOMS: atom_id res chain seq x y z
N MET A 1 16.22 -16.50 11.22
CA MET A 1 17.33 -16.72 10.25
C MET A 1 16.99 -16.03 8.92
N LEU A 2 17.98 -15.43 8.26
CA LEU A 2 17.79 -14.72 6.98
C LEU A 2 18.14 -15.64 5.82
N LYS A 3 17.28 -15.72 4.80
CA LYS A 3 17.58 -16.39 3.52
C LYS A 3 18.44 -15.50 2.63
N ASN A 4 18.14 -14.20 2.60
CA ASN A 4 18.85 -13.22 1.77
C ASN A 4 19.16 -11.95 2.57
N ARG A 5 20.39 -11.85 3.09
CA ARG A 5 20.81 -10.73 3.94
C ARG A 5 20.82 -9.39 3.20
N LYS A 6 21.25 -9.34 1.94
CA LYS A 6 21.31 -8.09 1.17
C LYS A 6 19.91 -7.54 0.90
N ALA A 7 19.00 -8.40 0.44
CA ALA A 7 17.61 -8.03 0.22
C ALA A 7 16.91 -7.61 1.52
N PHE A 8 17.20 -8.29 2.64
CA PHE A 8 16.65 -7.90 3.94
C PHE A 8 17.00 -6.46 4.31
N TRP A 9 18.28 -6.09 4.24
CA TRP A 9 18.71 -4.72 4.57
C TRP A 9 18.17 -3.69 3.59
N PHE A 10 18.08 -4.03 2.30
CA PHE A 10 17.45 -3.17 1.31
C PHE A 10 16.00 -2.83 1.67
N TRP A 11 15.18 -3.86 1.93
CA TRP A 11 13.78 -3.65 2.32
C TRP A 11 13.64 -2.93 3.65
N LEU A 12 14.50 -3.26 4.63
CA LEU A 12 14.46 -2.59 5.93
C LEU A 12 14.73 -1.09 5.81
N VAL A 13 15.73 -0.69 5.02
CA VAL A 13 16.03 0.74 4.79
C VAL A 13 14.84 1.43 4.12
N LEU A 14 14.23 0.82 3.10
CA LEU A 14 13.05 1.39 2.44
C LEU A 14 11.86 1.53 3.40
N ILE A 15 11.62 0.55 4.27
CA ILE A 15 10.55 0.61 5.28
C ILE A 15 10.81 1.74 6.27
N VAL A 16 12.03 1.88 6.77
CA VAL A 16 12.38 2.97 7.70
C VAL A 16 12.18 4.32 7.02
N LEU A 17 12.60 4.48 5.76
CA LEU A 17 12.37 5.71 4.99
C LEU A 17 10.86 5.98 4.82
N MET A 18 10.08 4.94 4.48
CA MET A 18 8.63 5.06 4.33
C MET A 18 7.94 5.47 5.63
N ILE A 19 8.31 4.85 6.76
CA ILE A 19 7.80 5.21 8.10
C ILE A 19 8.13 6.67 8.42
N VAL A 20 9.35 7.12 8.13
CA VAL A 20 9.74 8.53 8.33
C VAL A 20 8.91 9.48 7.47
N LEU A 21 8.61 9.11 6.22
CA LEU A 21 7.77 9.92 5.33
C LEU A 21 6.33 10.02 5.85
N ILE A 22 5.71 8.89 6.21
CA ILE A 22 4.34 8.85 6.76
C ILE A 22 4.30 9.67 8.06
N TYR A 23 5.25 9.44 8.97
CA TYR A 23 5.30 10.18 10.24
C TYR A 23 5.45 11.69 10.03
N ARG A 24 6.27 12.11 9.06
CA ARG A 24 6.40 13.54 8.73
C ARG A 24 5.12 14.14 8.18
N GLY A 25 4.40 13.43 7.33
CA GLY A 25 3.08 13.86 6.85
C GLY A 25 2.08 13.94 8.00
N SER A 26 2.02 12.90 8.83
CA SER A 26 1.16 12.81 10.01
C SER A 26 1.39 13.94 11.02
N ALA A 27 2.65 14.30 11.27
CA ALA A 27 3.02 15.36 12.21
C ALA A 27 2.74 16.79 11.72
N MET A 28 2.33 16.99 10.46
CA MET A 28 1.99 18.31 9.93
C MET A 28 0.57 18.75 10.36
N PRO A 29 0.39 19.97 10.89
CA PRO A 29 -0.92 20.57 11.11
C PRO A 29 -1.71 20.70 9.80
N TYR A 30 -3.05 20.72 9.90
CA TYR A 30 -3.93 20.82 8.72
C TYR A 30 -3.60 22.03 7.84
N SER A 31 -3.30 23.19 8.43
CA SER A 31 -2.94 24.41 7.70
C SER A 31 -1.72 24.28 6.77
N GLN A 32 -0.81 23.35 7.06
CA GLN A 32 0.36 23.07 6.20
C GLN A 32 0.07 22.02 5.13
N GLN A 33 -1.03 21.28 5.27
CA GLN A 33 -1.47 20.27 4.31
C GLN A 33 -2.59 20.73 3.39
N ASP A 34 -3.21 21.88 3.71
CA ASP A 34 -4.27 22.48 2.91
C ASP A 34 -3.75 22.81 1.50
N ILE A 35 -4.30 22.11 0.51
CA ILE A 35 -3.96 22.31 -0.91
C ILE A 35 -4.99 23.20 -1.60
N GLN A 36 -6.10 23.56 -0.94
CA GLN A 36 -7.13 24.40 -1.55
C GLN A 36 -6.60 25.75 -2.06
N PRO A 37 -5.69 26.47 -1.36
CA PRO A 37 -5.14 27.72 -1.89
C PRO A 37 -4.41 27.53 -3.22
N PHE A 38 -3.64 26.45 -3.34
CA PHE A 38 -2.97 26.09 -4.59
C PHE A 38 -3.99 25.76 -5.68
N LEU A 39 -5.02 24.97 -5.37
CA LEU A 39 -6.04 24.57 -6.33
C LEU A 39 -6.84 25.78 -6.83
N LYS A 40 -7.27 26.67 -5.93
CA LYS A 40 -8.00 27.90 -6.27
C LYS A 40 -7.18 28.88 -7.12
N ALA A 41 -5.84 28.84 -6.99
CA ALA A 41 -4.95 29.68 -7.78
C ALA A 41 -4.73 29.15 -9.22
N HIS A 42 -4.84 27.83 -9.44
CA HIS A 42 -4.53 27.20 -10.72
C HIS A 42 -5.75 26.69 -11.49
N PHE A 43 -6.87 26.47 -10.79
CA PHE A 43 -8.09 25.90 -11.34
C PHE A 43 -9.29 26.77 -11.00
N GLN A 44 -10.28 26.79 -11.89
CA GLN A 44 -11.54 27.52 -11.74
C GLN A 44 -12.69 26.49 -11.70
N TRP A 45 -12.81 25.80 -10.57
CA TRP A 45 -13.88 24.81 -10.36
C TRP A 45 -15.14 25.47 -9.82
N THR A 46 -16.27 24.95 -10.29
CA THR A 46 -17.63 25.31 -9.89
C THR A 46 -18.35 24.09 -9.32
N SER A 47 -19.53 24.29 -8.72
CA SER A 47 -20.39 23.21 -8.22
C SER A 47 -20.74 22.17 -9.30
N GLU A 48 -20.69 22.57 -10.57
CA GLU A 48 -21.02 21.73 -11.73
C GLU A 48 -19.81 20.95 -12.28
N THR A 49 -18.61 21.17 -11.74
CA THR A 49 -17.38 20.57 -12.27
C THR A 49 -17.31 19.06 -11.96
N PHE A 50 -17.81 18.66 -10.81
CA PHE A 50 -17.82 17.27 -10.35
C PHE A 50 -19.25 16.75 -10.25
N PRO A 51 -19.47 15.42 -10.36
CA PRO A 51 -20.79 14.84 -10.14
C PRO A 51 -21.29 15.14 -8.72
N HIS A 52 -22.58 15.48 -8.58
CA HIS A 52 -23.22 15.79 -7.30
C HIS A 52 -23.22 14.59 -6.35
N ILE A 53 -22.17 14.50 -5.54
CA ILE A 53 -21.95 13.44 -4.57
C ILE A 53 -22.09 14.06 -3.18
N HIS A 54 -22.89 13.42 -2.33
CA HIS A 54 -23.10 13.83 -0.95
C HIS A 54 -23.11 12.58 -0.08
N PHE A 55 -22.23 12.52 0.92
CA PHE A 55 -22.22 11.44 1.91
C PHE A 55 -21.71 11.94 3.26
N ASP A 56 -22.17 11.30 4.33
CA ASP A 56 -21.62 11.51 5.66
C ASP A 56 -20.32 10.70 5.83
N TYR A 57 -19.29 11.36 6.33
CA TYR A 57 -18.00 10.77 6.64
C TYR A 57 -17.58 11.16 8.05
N GLY A 58 -17.67 10.22 8.99
CA GLY A 58 -17.24 10.47 10.38
C GLY A 58 -18.01 11.62 11.05
N GLY A 59 -19.29 11.81 10.69
CA GLY A 59 -20.13 12.92 11.18
C GLY A 59 -19.90 14.26 10.48
N GLN A 60 -19.11 14.29 9.39
CA GLN A 60 -18.94 15.44 8.52
C GLN A 60 -19.57 15.17 7.16
N LEU A 61 -20.38 16.12 6.66
CA LEU A 61 -20.93 16.04 5.32
C LEU A 61 -19.83 16.34 4.29
N VAL A 62 -19.45 15.33 3.50
CA VAL A 62 -18.56 15.49 2.35
C VAL A 62 -19.42 15.66 1.11
N THR A 63 -19.24 16.78 0.41
CA THR A 63 -20.01 17.12 -0.78
C THR A 63 -19.14 17.72 -1.88
N SER A 64 -19.47 17.39 -3.13
CA SER A 64 -18.88 18.00 -4.32
C SER A 64 -19.32 19.45 -4.57
N ASP A 65 -20.30 19.97 -3.83
CA ASP A 65 -20.74 21.38 -3.93
C ASP A 65 -19.60 22.35 -3.58
N ASP A 66 -18.68 21.93 -2.69
CA ASP A 66 -17.36 22.53 -2.54
C ASP A 66 -16.32 21.67 -3.28
N PRO A 67 -16.05 21.96 -4.56
CA PRO A 67 -15.18 21.11 -5.39
C PRO A 67 -13.75 21.05 -4.87
N TYR A 68 -13.27 22.11 -4.20
CA TYR A 68 -11.90 22.16 -3.69
C TYR A 68 -11.73 21.30 -2.44
N ALA A 69 -12.65 21.41 -1.49
CA ALA A 69 -12.65 20.57 -0.29
C ALA A 69 -12.88 19.09 -0.65
N PHE A 70 -13.78 18.80 -1.59
CA PHE A 70 -14.03 17.45 -2.08
C PHE A 70 -12.78 16.83 -2.73
N PHE A 71 -12.12 17.57 -3.62
CA PHE A 71 -10.91 17.09 -4.28
C PHE A 71 -9.77 16.87 -3.28
N GLU A 72 -9.56 17.78 -2.34
CA GLU A 72 -8.58 17.60 -1.27
C GLU A 72 -8.88 16.35 -0.44
N PHE A 73 -10.15 16.12 -0.06
CA PHE A 73 -10.56 14.91 0.63
C PHE A 73 -10.16 13.66 -0.17
N VAL A 74 -10.47 13.62 -1.47
CA VAL A 74 -10.13 12.48 -2.35
C VAL A 74 -8.61 12.27 -2.42
N VAL A 75 -7.83 13.33 -2.60
CA VAL A 75 -6.36 13.26 -2.66
C VAL A 75 -5.78 12.74 -1.35
N ARG A 76 -6.29 13.19 -0.21
CA ARG A 76 -5.87 12.70 1.11
C ARG A 76 -6.17 11.22 1.27
N LYS A 77 -7.39 10.77 0.95
CA LYS A 77 -7.75 9.35 1.02
C LYS A 77 -6.92 8.49 0.06
N ALA A 78 -6.67 8.98 -1.15
CA ALA A 78 -5.80 8.29 -2.12
C ALA A 78 -4.35 8.17 -1.62
N SER A 79 -3.83 9.20 -0.95
CA SER A 79 -2.48 9.19 -0.36
C SER A 79 -2.37 8.12 0.72
N HIS A 80 -3.36 8.04 1.62
CA HIS A 80 -3.48 6.98 2.61
C HIS A 80 -3.49 5.58 1.98
N VAL A 81 -4.36 5.32 0.99
CA VAL A 81 -4.39 4.04 0.27
C VAL A 81 -3.00 3.70 -0.31
N PHE A 82 -2.34 4.66 -0.95
CA PHE A 82 -1.03 4.47 -1.56
C PHE A 82 0.07 4.19 -0.53
N GLU A 83 0.12 4.96 0.55
CA GLU A 83 1.13 4.83 1.60
C GLU A 83 1.08 3.46 2.26
N TYR A 84 -0.11 3.00 2.66
CA TYR A 84 -0.28 1.70 3.31
C TYR A 84 -0.21 0.52 2.34
N ALA A 85 -0.55 0.71 1.05
CA ALA A 85 -0.24 -0.28 0.02
C ALA A 85 1.27 -0.48 -0.13
N LEU A 86 2.02 0.62 -0.26
CA LEU A 86 3.47 0.56 -0.44
C LEU A 86 4.17 -0.01 0.79
N LEU A 87 3.78 0.41 1.99
CA LEU A 87 4.31 -0.13 3.25
C LEU A 87 4.03 -1.62 3.38
N THR A 88 2.80 -2.07 3.07
CA THR A 88 2.44 -3.50 3.10
C THR A 88 3.24 -4.31 2.10
N PHE A 89 3.39 -3.80 0.87
CA PHE A 89 4.22 -4.43 -0.15
C PHE A 89 5.66 -4.62 0.35
N MET A 90 6.26 -3.58 0.93
CA MET A 90 7.62 -3.65 1.46
C MET A 90 7.73 -4.63 2.64
N LEU A 91 6.76 -4.63 3.56
CA LEU A 91 6.73 -5.53 4.73
C LEU A 91 6.60 -7.00 4.32
N ILE A 92 5.70 -7.33 3.38
CA ILE A 92 5.58 -8.70 2.86
C ILE A 92 6.92 -9.13 2.26
N ASN A 93 7.53 -8.29 1.41
CA ASN A 93 8.83 -8.58 0.79
C ASN A 93 9.96 -8.72 1.81
N LEU A 94 9.99 -7.90 2.87
CA LEU A 94 10.93 -8.05 3.99
C LEU A 94 10.79 -9.43 4.63
N PHE A 95 9.56 -9.86 4.97
CA PHE A 95 9.32 -11.17 5.57
C PHE A 95 9.71 -12.32 4.64
N MET A 96 9.52 -12.18 3.32
CA MET A 96 9.96 -13.18 2.33
C MET A 96 11.48 -13.41 2.31
N THR A 97 12.29 -12.43 2.76
CA THR A 97 13.75 -12.59 2.87
C THR A 97 14.19 -13.43 4.08
N THR A 98 13.25 -13.80 4.95
CA THR A 98 13.49 -14.59 6.16
C THR A 98 13.08 -16.06 5.98
N VAL A 99 13.30 -16.89 7.01
CA VAL A 99 12.83 -18.29 7.03
C VAL A 99 11.30 -18.42 7.20
N THR A 100 10.57 -17.32 7.40
CA THR A 100 9.13 -17.33 7.56
C THR A 100 8.42 -18.03 6.38
N PRO A 101 7.48 -18.95 6.66
CA PRO A 101 6.60 -19.53 5.66
C PRO A 101 5.87 -18.45 4.85
N ARG A 102 5.72 -18.64 3.54
CA ARG A 102 5.10 -17.64 2.65
C ARG A 102 3.73 -17.18 3.15
N ILE A 103 2.89 -18.11 3.61
CA ILE A 103 1.56 -17.77 4.15
C ILE A 103 1.63 -16.81 5.33
N LEU A 104 2.62 -16.97 6.23
CA LEU A 104 2.83 -16.06 7.34
C LEU A 104 3.34 -14.70 6.88
N CYS A 105 4.10 -14.61 5.79
CA CYS A 105 4.48 -13.31 5.22
C CYS A 105 3.26 -12.50 4.75
N TYR A 106 2.29 -13.16 4.11
CA TYR A 106 1.01 -12.55 3.69
C TYR A 106 0.09 -12.17 4.85
N LEU A 107 0.31 -12.70 6.06
CA LEU A 107 -0.44 -12.34 7.26
C LEU A 107 0.28 -11.27 8.08
N CYS A 108 1.58 -11.45 8.35
CA CYS A 108 2.36 -10.54 9.18
C CYS A 108 2.58 -9.17 8.52
N GLY A 109 2.75 -9.12 7.20
CA GLY A 109 2.91 -7.87 6.45
C GLY A 109 1.78 -6.86 6.68
N PRO A 110 0.54 -7.18 6.26
CA PRO A 110 -0.60 -6.31 6.48
C PRO A 110 -0.94 -6.14 7.97
N ALA A 111 -0.72 -7.14 8.82
CA ALA A 111 -0.95 -6.96 10.27
C ALA A 111 -0.05 -5.88 10.88
N VAL A 112 1.23 -5.84 10.51
CA VAL A 112 2.15 -4.78 10.98
C VAL A 112 1.77 -3.43 10.37
N ALA A 113 1.40 -3.38 9.10
CA ALA A 113 0.94 -2.15 8.45
C ALA A 113 -0.34 -1.59 9.12
N LEU A 114 -1.29 -2.46 9.48
CA LEU A 114 -2.52 -2.09 10.18
C LEU A 114 -2.25 -1.56 11.59
N CYS A 115 -1.35 -2.21 12.35
CA CYS A 115 -0.94 -1.68 13.64
C CYS A 115 -0.30 -0.29 13.50
N TYR A 116 0.50 -0.07 12.45
CA TYR A 116 1.11 1.22 12.19
C TYR A 116 0.06 2.26 11.76
N SER A 117 -0.94 1.89 10.95
CA SER A 117 -1.99 2.82 10.54
C SER A 117 -2.89 3.26 11.69
N MET A 118 -3.24 2.33 12.58
CA MET A 118 -3.96 2.66 13.81
C MET A 118 -3.13 3.58 14.74
N PHE A 119 -1.83 3.34 14.82
CA PHE A 119 -0.93 4.24 15.55
C PHE A 119 -0.87 5.63 14.92
N ASP A 120 -0.85 5.71 13.59
CA ASP A 120 -0.85 6.97 12.87
C ASP A 120 -2.11 7.80 13.14
N GLU A 121 -3.29 7.19 13.03
CA GLU A 121 -4.57 7.84 13.34
C GLU A 121 -4.62 8.31 14.80
N TRP A 122 -4.12 7.50 15.74
CA TRP A 122 -4.00 7.90 17.13
C TRP A 122 -3.03 9.08 17.31
N HIS A 123 -1.86 9.06 16.65
CA HIS A 123 -0.89 10.14 16.69
C HIS A 123 -1.47 11.45 16.14
N GLN A 124 -2.23 11.39 15.04
CA GLN A 124 -2.87 12.56 14.43
C GLN A 124 -3.84 13.27 15.40
N THR A 125 -4.44 12.57 16.38
CA THR A 125 -5.30 13.20 17.39
C THR A 125 -4.60 14.24 18.26
N PHE A 126 -3.26 14.20 18.35
CA PHE A 126 -2.46 15.17 19.08
C PHE A 126 -2.03 16.37 18.23
N ILE A 127 -2.30 16.35 16.92
CA ILE A 127 -1.83 17.36 15.97
C ILE A 127 -2.92 18.43 15.76
N PRO A 128 -2.61 19.73 15.91
CA PRO A 128 -3.60 20.79 15.77
C PRO A 128 -4.30 20.80 14.42
N GLY A 129 -5.64 20.87 14.45
CA GLY A 129 -6.48 20.91 13.25
C GLY A 129 -6.60 19.57 12.50
N ARG A 130 -5.99 18.49 13.02
CA ARG A 130 -6.18 17.14 12.51
C ARG A 130 -7.23 16.42 13.33
N THR A 131 -7.97 15.55 12.66
CA THR A 131 -8.90 14.61 13.29
C THR A 131 -8.43 13.21 12.94
N GLY A 132 -8.04 12.45 13.95
CA GLY A 132 -7.78 11.02 13.79
C GLY A 132 -9.10 10.29 13.61
N HIS A 133 -9.24 9.57 12.51
CA HIS A 133 -10.43 8.82 12.16
C HIS A 133 -10.06 7.35 12.05
N LEU A 134 -10.35 6.56 13.09
CA LEU A 134 -10.07 5.12 13.08
C LEU A 134 -10.73 4.38 11.89
N ILE A 135 -11.81 4.94 11.34
CA ILE A 135 -12.43 4.42 10.14
C ILE A 135 -11.51 4.51 8.91
N ASP A 136 -10.59 5.48 8.83
CA ASP A 136 -9.58 5.59 7.77
C ASP A 136 -8.69 4.35 7.75
N ALA A 137 -8.18 3.95 8.92
CA ALA A 137 -7.36 2.75 9.10
C ALA A 137 -8.07 1.46 8.65
N LEU A 138 -9.37 1.34 8.93
CA LEU A 138 -10.16 0.15 8.64
C LEU A 138 -10.80 0.14 7.24
N THR A 139 -10.76 1.26 6.52
CA THR A 139 -11.36 1.40 5.19
C THR A 139 -10.30 1.68 4.14
N PHE A 140 -9.79 2.91 4.06
CA PHE A 140 -8.85 3.35 3.05
C PHE A 140 -7.50 2.65 3.21
N ASP A 141 -6.90 2.68 4.40
CA ASP A 141 -5.58 2.07 4.61
C ASP A 141 -5.65 0.56 4.37
N LEU A 142 -6.67 -0.10 4.92
CA LEU A 142 -6.92 -1.53 4.70
C LEU A 142 -7.14 -1.86 3.22
N SER A 143 -7.83 -1.02 2.45
CA SER A 143 -7.98 -1.21 1.01
C SER A 143 -6.63 -1.19 0.28
N GLY A 144 -5.72 -0.30 0.70
CA GLY A 144 -4.34 -0.25 0.20
C GLY A 144 -3.57 -1.53 0.53
N MET A 145 -3.68 -2.01 1.78
CA MET A 145 -3.06 -3.26 2.22
C MET A 145 -3.55 -4.46 1.38
N ILE A 146 -4.86 -4.55 1.12
CA ILE A 146 -5.45 -5.60 0.29
C ILE A 146 -4.94 -5.50 -1.15
N ALA A 147 -4.89 -4.29 -1.73
CA ALA A 147 -4.36 -4.08 -3.07
C ALA A 147 -2.90 -4.55 -3.19
N ALA A 148 -2.06 -4.27 -2.17
CA ALA A 148 -0.69 -4.75 -2.11
C ALA A 148 -0.60 -6.28 -2.01
N MET A 149 -1.45 -6.93 -1.21
CA MET A 149 -1.51 -8.39 -1.12
C MET A 149 -1.85 -9.03 -2.47
N ILE A 150 -2.85 -8.48 -3.18
CA ILE A 150 -3.24 -8.94 -4.52
C ILE A 150 -2.07 -8.76 -5.49
N LEU A 151 -1.40 -7.61 -5.46
CA LEU A 151 -0.24 -7.35 -6.33
C LEU A 151 0.89 -8.36 -6.09
N VAL A 152 1.28 -8.60 -4.84
CA VAL A 152 2.35 -9.57 -4.52
C VAL A 152 1.93 -10.99 -4.94
N PHE A 153 0.66 -11.35 -4.73
CA PHE A 153 0.13 -12.65 -5.18
C PHE A 153 0.21 -12.81 -6.70
N LEU A 154 -0.21 -11.80 -7.46
CA LEU A 154 -0.13 -11.83 -8.93
C LEU A 154 1.31 -11.92 -9.42
N LEU A 155 2.25 -11.22 -8.78
CA LEU A 155 3.68 -11.31 -9.09
C LEU A 155 4.23 -12.71 -8.80
N ASP A 156 3.88 -13.31 -7.66
CA ASP A 156 4.27 -14.68 -7.32
C ASP A 156 3.73 -15.69 -8.34
N VAL A 157 2.47 -15.53 -8.78
CA VAL A 157 1.86 -16.38 -9.83
C VAL A 157 2.56 -16.18 -11.16
N TYR A 158 2.78 -14.94 -11.58
CA TYR A 158 3.47 -14.60 -12.83
C TYR A 158 4.88 -15.20 -12.89
N VAL A 159 5.66 -15.04 -11.82
CA VAL A 159 6.99 -15.63 -11.71
C VAL A 159 6.90 -17.15 -11.80
N ARG A 160 6.01 -17.79 -11.06
CA ARG A 160 5.84 -19.26 -11.14
C ARG A 160 5.52 -19.71 -12.56
N LEU A 161 4.59 -19.06 -13.25
CA LEU A 161 4.20 -19.40 -14.63
C LEU A 161 5.38 -19.29 -15.61
N LEU A 162 6.22 -18.26 -15.49
CA LEU A 162 7.40 -18.10 -16.35
C LEU A 162 8.47 -19.15 -16.10
N TYR A 163 8.73 -19.50 -14.84
CA TYR A 163 9.79 -20.45 -14.48
C TYR A 163 9.36 -21.92 -14.58
N THR A 164 8.07 -22.26 -14.46
CA THR A 164 7.60 -23.63 -14.70
C THR A 164 7.40 -23.96 -16.19
N GLY A 165 7.41 -22.96 -17.08
CA GLY A 165 7.37 -23.16 -18.54
C GLY A 165 8.70 -23.53 -19.18
N SER A 166 9.84 -23.36 -18.48
CA SER A 166 11.18 -23.64 -19.02
C SER A 166 11.74 -25.04 -18.74
N ASP A 167 11.12 -25.80 -17.84
CA ASP A 167 11.51 -27.20 -17.58
C ASP A 167 10.83 -28.14 -18.59
N HIS A 168 11.29 -28.10 -19.83
CA HIS A 168 11.00 -29.15 -20.81
C HIS A 168 11.88 -30.37 -20.49
N PRO A 169 11.32 -31.59 -20.30
CA PRO A 169 12.09 -32.78 -19.91
C PRO A 169 12.94 -33.31 -21.08
N ARG A 170 14.01 -32.59 -21.44
CA ARG A 170 14.99 -33.04 -22.45
C ARG A 170 15.88 -34.18 -21.96
N HIS A 171 15.85 -34.51 -20.67
CA HIS A 171 16.65 -35.62 -20.12
C HIS A 171 15.95 -36.99 -20.17
N ALA A 172 14.64 -37.06 -20.40
CA ALA A 172 13.94 -38.35 -20.50
C ALA A 172 14.10 -39.04 -21.86
N ARG A 173 14.39 -38.29 -22.94
CA ARG A 173 14.49 -38.86 -24.29
C ARG A 173 15.89 -39.41 -24.61
N ILE A 174 16.95 -38.83 -24.05
CA ILE A 174 18.33 -39.27 -24.30
C ILE A 174 18.63 -40.63 -23.66
N MET A 175 17.97 -40.99 -22.55
CA MET A 175 18.14 -42.30 -21.92
C MET A 175 17.29 -43.41 -22.56
N SER A 176 16.23 -43.05 -23.29
CA SER A 176 15.42 -44.01 -24.07
C SER A 176 16.16 -44.44 -25.34
N GLU A 177 16.77 -43.50 -26.06
CA GLU A 177 17.50 -43.79 -27.31
C GLU A 177 18.83 -44.52 -27.06
N ALA A 178 19.47 -44.34 -25.90
CA ALA A 178 20.69 -45.05 -25.52
C ALA A 178 20.44 -46.47 -24.99
N GLY A 179 19.21 -46.80 -24.59
CA GLY A 179 18.81 -48.12 -24.08
C GLY A 179 18.33 -49.08 -25.17
N GLU A 180 17.96 -48.58 -26.36
CA GLU A 180 17.41 -49.37 -27.46
C GLU A 180 18.49 -49.88 -28.44
N GLN A 181 19.76 -49.52 -28.23
CA GLN A 181 20.92 -49.97 -29.02
C GLN A 181 21.80 -51.01 -28.31
N ARG A 182 21.28 -51.73 -27.30
CA ARG A 182 21.99 -52.84 -26.62
C ARG A 182 21.24 -54.15 -26.70
#